data_AF-A0A7S1CZF5-F1
#
_entry.id   AF-A0A7S1CZF5-F1
#
_cell.length_a   1.000
_cell.length_b   1.000
_cell.length_c   1.000
_cell.angle_alpha   90.00
_cell.angle_beta   90.00
_cell.angle_gamma   90.00
#
_symmetry.space_group_name_H-M   'P 1'
#
loop_
_entity.id
_entity.type
_entity.pdbx_description
1 polymer ?
#
loop_
_entity_poly.entity_id
_entity_poly.type
_entity_poly.pdbx_seq_one_letter_code
_entity_poly.pdbx_strand_id
1 'polypeptide(L)'
;EEEKIRLENIDSIIFCTGFVPNTDFLAEELRVQPEQLYKYSWSVPEDFKMKENAFTPEIGDVEPSVELSLSGNIIPGIYRTVLMSNTRMMYLMDVDSELPVLQLEALAWLAMAYITNVAKIPSKEEMDAEIESQMMDEMNIAFLRWSMDRKYFDALDELGEEHWSDDPRDPRTIEMNRELTEYYARIVAR
;
A
#
# COMPACT_ATOMS: atom_id res chain seq x y z
N GLU A 1 28.70 4.83 -13.94
CA GLU A 1 28.90 5.98 -13.04
C GLU A 1 27.93 7.07 -13.49
N GLU A 2 26.97 7.42 -12.67
CA GLU A 2 26.05 8.53 -12.99
C GLU A 2 26.82 9.86 -12.93
N GLU A 3 26.76 10.60 -14.03
CA GLU A 3 27.44 11.89 -14.15
C GLU A 3 26.76 12.91 -13.23
N LYS A 4 27.47 13.41 -12.22
CA LYS A 4 26.91 14.39 -11.28
C LYS A 4 26.65 15.71 -11.99
N ILE A 5 25.38 16.02 -12.24
CA ILE A 5 24.97 17.32 -12.80
C ILE A 5 25.05 18.39 -11.70
N ARG A 6 25.83 19.44 -11.94
CA ARG A 6 25.90 20.62 -11.08
C ARG A 6 25.01 21.71 -11.65
N LEU A 7 23.98 22.09 -10.89
CA LEU A 7 23.10 23.22 -11.22
C LEU A 7 23.65 24.50 -10.58
N GLU A 8 23.69 25.58 -11.34
CA GLU A 8 24.10 26.92 -10.90
C GLU A 8 22.99 27.93 -11.26
N ASN A 9 22.97 29.10 -10.62
CA ASN A 9 21.94 30.16 -10.82
C ASN A 9 20.50 29.70 -10.51
N ILE A 10 20.31 28.94 -9.45
CA ILE A 10 18.97 28.57 -8.95
C ILE A 10 18.47 29.66 -8.02
N ASP A 11 17.43 30.38 -8.43
CA ASP A 11 16.81 31.46 -7.63
C ASP A 11 16.03 30.93 -6.42
N SER A 12 15.48 29.71 -6.51
CA SER A 12 14.71 29.07 -5.44
C SER A 12 14.65 27.56 -5.63
N ILE A 13 14.66 26.82 -4.51
CA ILE A 13 14.43 25.38 -4.47
C ILE A 13 13.15 25.15 -3.67
N ILE A 14 12.18 24.46 -4.29
CA ILE A 14 10.92 24.11 -3.64
C ILE A 14 10.92 22.59 -3.39
N PHE A 15 10.89 22.20 -2.12
CA PHE A 15 10.80 20.79 -1.74
C PHE A 15 9.34 20.34 -1.77
N CYS A 16 9.01 19.50 -2.74
CA CYS A 16 7.69 18.87 -2.88
C CYS A 16 7.74 17.40 -2.45
N THR A 17 8.41 17.10 -1.33
CA THR A 17 8.72 15.72 -0.88
C THR A 17 7.67 15.13 0.08
N GLY A 18 6.49 15.74 0.16
CA GLY A 18 5.40 15.31 1.05
C GLY A 18 5.59 15.67 2.53
N PHE A 19 4.90 14.94 3.40
CA PHE A 19 4.83 15.17 4.85
C PHE A 19 5.03 13.87 5.62
N VAL A 20 5.39 13.99 6.89
CA VAL A 20 5.45 12.85 7.84
C VAL A 20 4.48 13.09 9.01
N PRO A 21 3.84 12.04 9.55
CA PRO A 21 2.98 12.17 10.73
C PRO A 21 3.76 12.71 11.93
N ASN A 22 3.23 13.72 12.62
CA ASN A 22 3.81 14.20 13.87
C ASN A 22 3.26 13.38 15.05
N THR A 23 4.12 12.55 15.64
CA THR A 23 3.82 11.69 16.79
C THR A 23 4.64 12.06 18.04
N ASP A 24 5.20 13.26 18.11
CA ASP A 24 6.15 13.65 19.16
C ASP A 24 5.55 13.69 20.57
N PHE A 25 4.23 13.78 20.66
CA PHE A 25 3.51 13.70 21.94
C PHE A 25 3.44 12.28 22.51
N LEU A 26 3.79 11.26 21.72
CA LEU A 26 3.81 9.86 22.13
C LEU A 26 5.18 9.48 22.71
N ALA A 27 5.16 8.57 23.69
CA ALA A 27 6.38 7.89 24.14
C ALA A 27 6.96 7.04 22.99
N GLU A 28 8.28 6.85 22.97
CA GLU A 28 9.00 6.24 21.84
C GLU A 28 8.47 4.84 21.50
N GLU A 29 8.12 4.04 22.51
CA GLU A 29 7.57 2.70 22.37
C GLU A 29 6.15 2.65 21.79
N LEU A 30 5.44 3.78 21.73
CA LEU A 30 4.10 3.92 21.16
C LEU A 30 4.10 4.53 19.76
N ARG A 31 5.25 5.02 19.28
CA ARG A 31 5.39 5.61 17.95
C ARG A 31 5.48 4.52 16.90
N VAL A 32 4.77 4.74 15.80
CA VAL A 32 5.00 4.00 14.56
C VAL A 32 6.32 4.52 14.00
N GLN A 33 7.35 3.68 13.99
CA GLN A 33 8.69 4.09 13.61
C GLN A 33 8.75 4.28 12.09
N PRO A 34 8.96 5.49 11.55
CA PRO A 34 8.95 5.72 10.10
C PRO A 34 10.01 4.92 9.37
N GLU A 35 11.12 4.61 10.06
CA GLU A 35 12.20 3.77 9.55
C GLU A 35 11.76 2.32 9.28
N GLN A 36 10.67 1.86 9.91
CA GLN A 36 10.09 0.55 9.62
C GLN A 36 9.31 0.55 8.31
N LEU A 37 8.80 1.69 7.84
CA LEU A 37 8.13 1.79 6.53
C LEU A 37 9.08 1.41 5.38
N TYR A 38 10.35 1.81 5.49
CA TYR A 38 11.37 1.57 4.46
C TYR A 38 12.21 0.32 4.68
N LYS A 39 12.12 -0.32 5.86
CA LYS A 39 12.89 -1.53 6.21
C LYS A 39 12.04 -2.80 6.23
N TYR A 40 10.74 -2.69 6.06
CA TYR A 40 9.88 -3.85 5.99
C TYR A 40 9.99 -4.49 4.61
N SER A 41 10.77 -5.55 4.52
CA SER A 41 10.85 -6.41 3.34
C SER A 41 9.89 -7.59 3.53
N TRP A 42 8.97 -7.78 2.58
CA TRP A 42 8.13 -8.96 2.50
C TRP A 42 8.46 -9.78 1.25
N SER A 43 8.11 -11.06 1.24
CA SER A 43 8.35 -11.95 0.10
C SER A 43 7.14 -12.84 -0.15
N VAL A 44 6.84 -13.08 -1.42
CA VAL A 44 5.83 -14.07 -1.82
C VAL A 44 6.40 -15.50 -1.80
N PRO A 45 5.53 -16.53 -1.78
CA PRO A 45 5.93 -17.91 -2.04
C PRO A 45 6.66 -18.08 -3.39
N GLU A 46 7.59 -19.04 -3.47
CA GLU A 46 8.40 -19.28 -4.68
C GLU A 46 7.55 -19.64 -5.93
N ASP A 47 6.38 -20.22 -5.74
CA ASP A 47 5.46 -20.62 -6.80
C ASP A 47 4.39 -19.56 -7.12
N PHE A 48 4.50 -18.37 -6.52
CA PHE A 48 3.56 -17.29 -6.78
C PHE A 48 3.53 -16.92 -8.26
N LYS A 49 2.32 -16.88 -8.79
CA LYS A 49 2.01 -16.31 -10.09
C LYS A 49 0.85 -15.36 -9.93
N MET A 50 1.01 -14.18 -10.53
CA MET A 50 -0.07 -13.21 -10.56
C MET A 50 -1.22 -13.73 -11.42
N LYS A 51 -2.45 -13.47 -10.98
CA LYS A 51 -3.65 -13.65 -11.80
C LYS A 51 -3.51 -12.93 -13.15
N GLU A 52 -3.92 -13.60 -14.24
CA GLU A 52 -3.93 -12.99 -15.57
C GLU A 52 -4.73 -11.69 -15.59
N ASN A 53 -4.20 -10.69 -16.29
CA ASN A 53 -4.77 -9.36 -16.44
C ASN A 53 -4.43 -8.77 -17.81
N ALA A 54 -4.83 -7.51 -18.03
CA ALA A 54 -4.66 -6.85 -19.32
C ALA A 54 -3.20 -6.67 -19.77
N PHE A 55 -2.23 -6.67 -18.83
CA PHE A 55 -0.81 -6.58 -19.15
C PHE A 55 -0.16 -7.94 -19.49
N THR A 56 -0.75 -9.06 -19.05
CA THR A 56 -0.19 -10.40 -19.24
C THR A 56 0.21 -10.72 -20.69
N PRO A 57 -0.55 -10.32 -21.73
CA PRO A 57 -0.15 -10.58 -23.12
C PRO A 57 1.13 -9.85 -23.57
N GLU A 58 1.50 -8.74 -22.92
CA GLU A 58 2.58 -7.84 -23.34
C GLU A 58 3.85 -8.08 -22.53
N ILE A 59 3.73 -8.20 -21.20
CA ILE A 59 4.88 -8.38 -20.29
C ILE A 59 5.05 -9.84 -19.80
N GLY A 60 4.09 -10.71 -20.11
CA GLY A 60 4.12 -12.11 -19.68
C GLY A 60 3.95 -12.30 -18.17
N ASP A 61 4.52 -13.40 -17.66
CA ASP A 61 4.55 -13.73 -16.23
C ASP A 61 5.84 -13.17 -15.62
N VAL A 62 5.73 -11.96 -15.04
CA VAL A 62 6.86 -11.30 -14.41
C VAL A 62 7.16 -11.95 -13.06
N GLU A 63 8.39 -12.43 -12.92
CA GLU A 63 8.88 -13.03 -11.69
C GLU A 63 8.99 -11.97 -10.58
N PRO A 64 8.53 -12.24 -9.34
CA PRO A 64 8.60 -11.27 -8.25
C PRO A 64 10.03 -10.84 -7.89
N SER A 65 10.15 -9.62 -7.35
CA SER A 65 11.37 -9.18 -6.67
C SER A 65 11.65 -10.03 -5.42
N VAL A 66 12.93 -10.18 -5.06
CA VAL A 66 13.34 -10.94 -3.86
C VAL A 66 12.77 -10.32 -2.58
N GLU A 67 12.75 -8.99 -2.54
CA GLU A 67 12.15 -8.20 -1.48
C GLU A 67 11.11 -7.28 -2.11
N LEU A 68 9.90 -7.30 -1.53
CA LEU A 68 8.77 -6.49 -1.93
C LEU A 68 8.58 -5.37 -0.91
N SER A 69 8.16 -4.21 -1.41
CA SER A 69 7.69 -3.11 -0.58
C SER A 69 6.33 -3.46 0.00
N LEU A 70 6.03 -2.93 1.18
CA LEU A 70 4.67 -2.97 1.69
C LEU A 70 3.71 -2.22 0.76
N SER A 71 2.48 -2.71 0.71
CA SER A 71 1.40 -1.95 0.11
C SER A 71 1.22 -0.60 0.81
N GLY A 72 0.90 0.43 0.03
CA GLY A 72 0.46 1.74 0.55
C GLY A 72 -0.79 1.66 1.44
N ASN A 73 -1.55 0.56 1.37
CA ASN A 73 -2.72 0.28 2.20
C ASN A 73 -2.38 -0.30 3.58
N ILE A 74 -1.10 -0.58 3.85
CA ILE A 74 -0.64 -1.19 5.09
C ILE A 74 0.34 -0.26 5.78
N ILE A 75 0.11 -0.03 7.08
CA ILE A 75 1.03 0.70 7.93
C ILE A 75 1.68 -0.28 8.91
N PRO A 76 3.01 -0.44 8.88
CA PRO A 76 3.74 -1.32 9.80
C PRO A 76 3.30 -1.11 11.25
N GLY A 77 2.94 -2.20 11.91
CA GLY A 77 2.56 -2.18 13.32
C GLY A 77 1.17 -1.63 13.62
N ILE A 78 0.39 -1.21 12.61
CA ILE A 78 -1.01 -0.85 12.76
C ILE A 78 -1.88 -1.84 12.00
N TYR A 79 -2.83 -2.46 12.71
CA TYR A 79 -3.85 -3.31 12.11
C TYR A 79 -5.21 -2.63 12.26
N ARG A 80 -5.80 -2.18 11.14
CA ARG A 80 -7.19 -1.69 11.05
C ARG A 80 -7.61 -0.69 12.14
N THR A 81 -6.74 0.27 12.49
CA THR A 81 -6.82 1.25 13.61
C THR A 81 -6.00 0.87 14.84
N VAL A 82 -5.77 -0.39 15.14
CA VAL A 82 -5.14 -0.83 16.38
C VAL A 82 -3.61 -0.83 16.29
N LEU A 83 -2.94 -0.25 17.28
CA LEU A 83 -1.50 -0.41 17.44
C LEU A 83 -1.21 -1.83 17.92
N MET A 84 -0.52 -2.64 17.12
CA MET A 84 -0.34 -4.07 17.40
C MET A 84 0.50 -4.35 18.65
N SER A 85 1.41 -3.43 19.01
CA SER A 85 2.20 -3.52 20.25
C SER A 85 1.41 -3.12 21.51
N ASN A 86 0.30 -2.42 21.35
CA ASN A 86 -0.57 -1.98 22.44
C ASN A 86 -2.02 -1.83 21.96
N THR A 87 -2.81 -2.90 22.10
CA THR A 87 -4.19 -2.97 21.59
C THR A 87 -5.17 -2.00 22.26
N ARG A 88 -4.72 -1.25 23.27
CA ARG A 88 -5.50 -0.16 23.90
C ARG A 88 -5.29 1.19 23.22
N MET A 89 -4.37 1.28 22.27
CA MET A 89 -4.09 2.47 21.49
C MET A 89 -4.59 2.28 20.06
N MET A 90 -5.31 3.28 19.57
CA MET A 90 -5.91 3.27 18.24
C MET A 90 -5.55 4.54 17.48
N TYR A 91 -5.47 4.41 16.16
CA TYR A 91 -5.16 5.45 15.20
C TYR A 91 -6.27 5.55 14.16
N LEU A 92 -6.85 6.74 14.02
CA LEU A 92 -7.71 7.05 12.88
C LEU A 92 -6.86 7.82 11.88
N MET A 93 -6.48 7.13 10.82
CA MET A 93 -5.72 7.71 9.73
C MET A 93 -6.20 7.13 8.41
N ASP A 94 -6.07 7.97 7.39
CA ASP A 94 -6.27 7.60 6.00
C ASP A 94 -4.96 7.00 5.49
N VAL A 95 -5.06 5.83 4.86
CA VAL A 95 -3.99 5.31 3.98
C VAL A 95 -4.32 5.77 2.58
N ASP A 96 -3.32 5.97 1.71
CA ASP A 96 -3.44 6.57 0.38
C ASP A 96 -4.54 5.90 -0.48
N SER A 97 -5.80 6.31 -0.26
CA SER A 97 -7.00 5.64 -0.73
C SER A 97 -7.83 6.60 -1.56
N GLU A 98 -8.49 6.06 -2.59
CA GLU A 98 -9.37 6.87 -3.43
C GLU A 98 -10.64 7.34 -2.70
N LEU A 99 -10.91 6.80 -1.50
CA LEU A 99 -12.14 7.01 -0.73
C LEU A 99 -11.85 7.41 0.74
N PRO A 100 -11.10 8.50 0.98
CA PRO A 100 -10.48 8.77 2.27
C PRO A 100 -11.50 9.02 3.39
N VAL A 101 -12.59 9.73 3.09
CA VAL A 101 -13.65 10.02 4.07
C VAL A 101 -14.41 8.74 4.46
N LEU A 102 -14.70 7.87 3.49
CA LEU A 102 -15.42 6.63 3.73
C LEU A 102 -14.57 5.66 4.54
N GLN A 103 -13.27 5.56 4.24
CA GLN A 103 -12.34 4.74 4.99
C GLN A 103 -12.24 5.22 6.44
N LEU A 104 -12.07 6.52 6.67
CA LEU A 104 -12.05 7.09 8.02
C LEU A 104 -13.33 6.82 8.79
N GLU A 105 -14.49 6.91 8.15
CA GLU A 105 -15.78 6.61 8.77
C GLU A 105 -15.88 5.12 9.17
N ALA A 106 -15.51 4.20 8.28
CA ALA A 106 -15.50 2.78 8.57
C ALA A 106 -14.54 2.43 9.72
N LEU A 107 -13.32 2.99 9.71
CA LEU A 107 -12.34 2.81 10.78
C LEU A 107 -12.82 3.38 12.11
N ALA A 108 -13.53 4.52 12.11
CA ALA A 108 -14.11 5.09 13.32
C ALA A 108 -15.19 4.19 13.93
N TRP A 109 -16.07 3.61 13.09
CA TRP A 109 -17.06 2.63 13.54
C TRP A 109 -16.41 1.36 14.08
N LEU A 110 -15.36 0.86 13.44
CA LEU A 110 -14.61 -0.31 13.91
C LEU A 110 -13.91 -0.04 15.25
N ALA A 111 -13.26 1.11 15.40
CA ALA A 111 -12.65 1.53 16.66
C ALA A 111 -13.69 1.58 17.79
N MET A 112 -14.88 2.15 17.52
CA MET A 112 -16.00 2.16 18.46
C MET A 112 -16.47 0.75 18.81
N ALA A 113 -16.55 -0.16 17.84
CA ALA A 113 -16.93 -1.56 18.07
C ALA A 113 -15.91 -2.27 18.97
N TYR A 114 -14.60 -2.02 18.81
CA TYR A 114 -13.56 -2.54 19.70
C TYR A 114 -13.65 -1.94 21.12
N ILE A 115 -13.81 -0.63 21.24
CA ILE A 115 -13.93 0.07 22.54
C ILE A 115 -15.15 -0.43 23.33
N THR A 116 -16.27 -0.65 22.64
CA THR A 116 -17.52 -1.13 23.25
C THR A 116 -17.59 -2.66 23.36
N ASN A 117 -16.54 -3.36 22.93
CA ASN A 117 -16.44 -4.83 22.94
C ASN A 117 -17.57 -5.52 22.15
N VAL A 118 -18.13 -4.82 21.16
CA VAL A 118 -19.05 -5.38 20.15
C VAL A 118 -18.26 -6.22 19.15
N ALA A 119 -17.05 -5.77 18.79
CA ALA A 119 -16.07 -6.53 18.04
C ALA A 119 -14.86 -6.84 18.93
N LYS A 120 -14.20 -7.98 18.68
CA LYS A 120 -12.96 -8.34 19.37
C LYS A 120 -11.76 -7.92 18.54
N ILE A 121 -10.77 -7.35 19.20
CA ILE A 121 -9.44 -7.14 18.59
C ILE A 121 -8.81 -8.54 18.42
N PRO A 122 -8.33 -8.90 17.22
CA PRO A 122 -7.67 -10.18 17.00
C PRO A 122 -6.36 -10.32 17.80
N SER A 123 -5.84 -11.53 17.92
CA SER A 123 -4.50 -11.77 18.46
C SER A 123 -3.43 -11.17 17.55
N LYS A 124 -2.20 -11.00 18.05
CA LYS A 124 -1.10 -10.50 17.23
C LYS A 124 -0.85 -11.41 16.02
N GLU A 125 -0.88 -12.72 16.23
CA GLU A 125 -0.69 -13.73 15.19
C GLU A 125 -1.81 -13.67 14.13
N GLU A 126 -3.06 -13.46 14.55
CA GLU A 126 -4.19 -13.29 13.62
C GLU A 126 -4.03 -12.01 12.79
N MET A 127 -3.64 -10.90 13.43
CA MET A 127 -3.39 -9.64 12.73
C MET A 127 -2.22 -9.74 11.72
N ASP A 128 -1.10 -10.37 12.12
CA ASP A 128 0.05 -10.58 11.23
C ASP A 128 -0.35 -11.47 10.02
N ALA A 129 -1.09 -12.56 10.25
CA ALA A 129 -1.56 -13.45 9.19
C ALA A 129 -2.55 -12.77 8.23
N GLU A 130 -3.43 -11.91 8.73
CA GLU A 130 -4.34 -11.13 7.88
C GLU A 130 -3.60 -10.09 7.03
N ILE A 131 -2.56 -9.44 7.58
CA ILE A 131 -1.70 -8.53 6.81
C ILE A 131 -0.99 -9.28 5.69
N GLU A 132 -0.43 -10.47 5.96
CA GLU A 132 0.19 -11.30 4.93
C GLU A 132 -0.82 -11.73 3.86
N SER A 133 -2.04 -12.11 4.26
CA SER A 133 -3.12 -12.43 3.33
C SER A 133 -3.52 -11.22 2.49
N GLN A 134 -3.55 -10.02 3.06
CA GLN A 134 -3.84 -8.80 2.34
C GLN A 134 -2.74 -8.52 1.31
N MET A 135 -1.47 -8.59 1.70
CA MET A 135 -0.32 -8.43 0.79
C MET A 135 -0.39 -9.40 -0.40
N MET A 136 -0.75 -10.67 -0.17
CA MET A 136 -0.97 -11.66 -1.23
C MET A 136 -2.15 -11.31 -2.15
N ASP A 137 -3.26 -10.83 -1.60
CA ASP A 137 -4.42 -10.36 -2.38
C ASP A 137 -4.00 -9.17 -3.28
N GLU A 138 -3.22 -8.23 -2.75
CA GLU A 138 -2.79 -7.01 -3.45
C GLU A 138 -1.78 -7.29 -4.57
N MET A 139 -0.89 -8.27 -4.39
CA MET A 139 0.01 -8.74 -5.44
C MET A 139 -0.73 -9.30 -6.68
N ASN A 140 -2.02 -9.61 -6.57
CA ASN A 140 -2.86 -10.04 -7.70
C ASN A 140 -3.54 -8.88 -8.44
N ILE A 141 -3.40 -7.64 -7.98
CA ILE A 141 -4.00 -6.44 -8.58
C ILE A 141 -2.89 -5.63 -9.22
N ALA A 142 -2.97 -5.40 -10.53
CA ALA A 142 -1.88 -4.82 -11.31
C ALA A 142 -1.36 -3.48 -10.75
N PHE A 143 -2.25 -2.55 -10.45
CA PHE A 143 -1.87 -1.23 -9.93
C PHE A 143 -1.30 -1.29 -8.51
N LEU A 144 -1.73 -2.24 -7.68
CA LEU A 144 -1.16 -2.41 -6.34
C LEU A 144 0.21 -3.07 -6.42
N ARG A 145 0.32 -4.17 -7.18
CA ARG A 145 1.61 -4.85 -7.44
C ARG A 145 2.65 -3.90 -8.00
N TRP A 146 2.28 -2.99 -8.90
CA TRP A 146 3.18 -1.96 -9.46
C TRP A 146 3.88 -1.13 -8.37
N SER A 147 3.18 -0.79 -7.29
CA SER A 147 3.77 -0.04 -6.16
C SER A 147 4.64 -0.91 -5.23
N MET A 148 4.44 -2.23 -5.24
CA MET A 148 5.04 -3.17 -4.31
C MET A 148 6.28 -3.89 -4.88
N ASP A 149 6.26 -4.19 -6.18
CA ASP A 149 7.21 -5.09 -6.85
C ASP A 149 8.02 -4.36 -7.92
N ARG A 150 9.32 -4.12 -7.63
CA ARG A 150 10.20 -3.34 -8.52
C ARG A 150 10.34 -3.96 -9.92
N LYS A 151 10.46 -5.29 -10.02
CA LYS A 151 10.53 -5.97 -11.32
C LYS A 151 9.25 -5.78 -12.14
N TYR A 152 8.08 -5.81 -11.48
CA TYR A 152 6.80 -5.56 -12.16
C TYR A 152 6.66 -4.09 -12.59
N PHE A 153 7.09 -3.16 -11.74
CA PHE A 153 7.21 -1.74 -12.10
C PHE A 153 8.08 -1.56 -13.35
N ASP A 154 9.30 -2.11 -13.36
CA ASP A 154 10.24 -1.94 -14.47
C ASP A 154 9.69 -2.55 -15.77
N ALA A 155 9.02 -3.70 -15.70
CA ALA A 155 8.39 -4.34 -16.86
C ALA A 155 7.24 -3.49 -17.47
N LEU A 156 6.50 -2.76 -16.62
CA LEU A 156 5.46 -1.84 -17.09
C LEU A 156 6.06 -0.54 -17.65
N ASP A 157 7.13 -0.03 -17.06
CA ASP A 157 7.84 1.18 -17.51
C ASP A 157 8.41 1.00 -18.94
N GLU A 158 8.85 -0.22 -19.28
CA GLU A 158 9.34 -0.56 -20.62
C GLU A 158 8.28 -0.45 -21.73
N LEU A 159 6.98 -0.41 -21.40
CA LEU A 159 5.89 -0.26 -22.39
C LEU A 159 5.80 1.17 -22.95
N GLY A 160 6.35 2.16 -22.23
CA GLY A 160 6.44 3.57 -22.64
C GLY A 160 5.16 4.39 -22.46
N GLU A 161 5.31 5.72 -22.54
CA GLU A 161 4.26 6.71 -22.18
C GLU A 161 3.05 6.78 -23.14
N GLU A 162 3.13 6.16 -24.33
CA GLU A 162 2.00 6.08 -25.28
C GLU A 162 1.19 4.79 -25.11
N HIS A 163 1.51 3.99 -24.10
CA HIS A 163 0.84 2.74 -23.83
C HIS A 163 -0.61 3.01 -23.35
N TRP A 164 -1.51 2.07 -23.63
CA TRP A 164 -2.93 2.24 -23.34
C TRP A 164 -3.25 2.37 -21.84
N SER A 165 -2.34 1.93 -20.96
CA SER A 165 -2.46 2.10 -19.51
C SER A 165 -2.47 3.56 -19.08
N ASP A 166 -1.89 4.45 -19.90
CA ASP A 166 -1.87 5.89 -19.66
C ASP A 166 -3.12 6.60 -20.25
N ASP A 167 -3.97 5.89 -21.01
CA ASP A 167 -5.27 6.40 -21.43
C ASP A 167 -6.36 5.99 -20.43
N PRO A 168 -6.89 6.92 -19.61
CA PRO A 168 -7.96 6.63 -18.66
C PRO A 168 -9.29 6.26 -19.33
N ARG A 169 -9.40 6.39 -20.66
CA ARG A 169 -10.59 6.04 -21.44
C ARG A 169 -10.46 4.69 -22.14
N ASP A 170 -9.29 4.05 -22.13
CA ASP A 170 -9.15 2.71 -22.70
C ASP A 170 -9.99 1.72 -21.87
N PRO A 171 -10.78 0.84 -22.52
CA PRO A 171 -11.62 -0.12 -21.80
C PRO A 171 -10.85 -1.02 -20.82
N ARG A 172 -9.57 -1.34 -21.10
CA ARG A 172 -8.73 -2.14 -20.21
C ARG A 172 -8.36 -1.38 -18.95
N THR A 173 -7.99 -0.10 -19.10
CA THR A 173 -7.70 0.80 -17.98
C THR A 173 -8.93 1.00 -17.10
N ILE A 174 -10.12 1.19 -17.71
CA ILE A 174 -11.39 1.29 -16.98
C ILE A 174 -11.67 0.03 -16.17
N GLU A 175 -11.49 -1.16 -16.76
CA GLU A 175 -11.75 -2.42 -16.07
C GLU A 175 -10.78 -2.67 -14.92
N MET A 176 -9.48 -2.37 -15.08
CA MET A 176 -8.51 -2.49 -13.99
C MET A 176 -8.79 -1.51 -12.86
N ASN A 177 -9.19 -0.27 -13.18
CA ASN A 177 -9.62 0.70 -12.16
C ASN A 177 -10.87 0.22 -11.43
N ARG A 178 -11.79 -0.46 -12.12
CA ARG A 178 -12.96 -1.09 -11.50
C ARG A 178 -12.54 -2.20 -10.53
N GLU A 179 -11.62 -3.08 -10.93
CA GLU A 179 -11.07 -4.14 -10.04
C GLU A 179 -10.40 -3.53 -8.80
N LEU A 180 -9.62 -2.46 -8.98
CA LEU A 180 -9.00 -1.71 -7.88
C LEU A 180 -10.04 -1.08 -6.94
N THR A 181 -11.08 -0.43 -7.49
CA THR A 181 -12.16 0.17 -6.71
C THR A 181 -12.95 -0.88 -5.93
N GLU A 182 -13.26 -2.02 -6.56
CA GLU A 182 -13.95 -3.15 -5.92
C GLU A 182 -13.10 -3.75 -4.80
N TYR A 183 -11.77 -3.80 -4.98
CA TYR A 183 -10.85 -4.17 -3.92
C TYR A 183 -10.91 -3.19 -2.75
N TYR A 184 -10.83 -1.88 -3.01
CA TYR A 184 -10.91 -0.86 -1.96
C TYR A 184 -12.23 -0.92 -1.19
N ALA A 185 -13.35 -1.08 -1.89
CA ALA A 185 -14.65 -1.27 -1.24
C ALA A 185 -14.67 -2.52 -0.34
N ARG A 186 -14.04 -3.62 -0.77
CA ARG A 186 -13.94 -4.85 0.01
C ARG A 186 -13.12 -4.67 1.28
N ILE A 187 -11.95 -4.05 1.22
CA ILE A 187 -11.11 -3.88 2.42
C ILE A 187 -11.76 -2.95 3.45
N VAL A 188 -12.49 -1.93 2.99
CA VAL A 188 -13.24 -1.01 3.86
C VAL A 188 -14.41 -1.71 4.55
N ALA A 189 -15.06 -2.66 3.86
CA ALA A 189 -16.24 -3.37 4.36
C ALA A 189 -15.95 -4.63 5.21
N ARG A 190 -14.68 -5.05 5.31
CA ARG A 190 -14.25 -6.17 6.20
C ARG A 190 -14.50 -5.83 7.66
#